data_AF-A0A523LTP4-F1
#
_entry.id   AF-A0A523LTP4-F1
#
_cell.length_a   1.000
_cell.length_b   1.000
_cell.length_c   1.000
_cell.angle_alpha   90.00
_cell.angle_beta   90.00
_cell.angle_gamma   90.00
#
_symmetry.space_group_name_H-M   'P 1'
#
loop_
_entity.id
_entity.type
_entity.pdbx_description
1 polymer ?
#
loop_
_entity_poly.entity_id
_entity_poly.type
_entity_poly.pdbx_seq_one_letter_code
_entity_poly.pdbx_strand_id
1 'polypeptide(L)'
;MLDAVGAARHYEIALGLADDLLSINADDVYALSSAGAFHAALGQQQQALERMTRALEHAPHDPEVRRVAAVTYLRLGSPDAAIDQIGRAIELGYPRTLIAQDPVFEELSERDEFSSAISSP
;
A
#
# COMPACT_ATOMS: atom_id res chain seq x y z
N MET A 1 7.37 -14.00 18.15
CA MET A 1 8.17 -13.00 18.92
C MET A 1 9.55 -12.75 18.30
N LEU A 2 10.25 -13.78 17.77
CA LEU A 2 11.51 -13.61 17.01
C LEU A 2 11.30 -13.14 15.55
N ASP A 3 10.08 -13.21 15.04
CA ASP A 3 9.64 -12.82 13.69
C ASP A 3 9.42 -11.31 13.53
N ALA A 4 8.73 -10.67 14.48
CA ALA A 4 8.37 -9.26 14.40
C ALA A 4 9.58 -8.32 14.49
N VAL A 5 10.57 -8.65 15.34
CA VAL A 5 11.80 -7.84 15.48
C VAL A 5 12.67 -7.93 14.22
N GLY A 6 12.75 -9.12 13.60
CA GLY A 6 13.45 -9.31 12.34
C GLY A 6 12.81 -8.50 11.21
N ALA A 7 11.49 -8.57 11.08
CA ALA A 7 10.72 -7.81 10.09
C ALA A 7 10.88 -6.29 10.28
N ALA A 8 10.79 -5.78 11.51
CA ALA A 8 10.96 -4.36 11.81
C ALA A 8 12.32 -3.82 11.32
N ARG A 9 13.41 -4.55 11.61
CA ARG A 9 14.75 -4.15 11.13
C ARG A 9 14.84 -4.09 9.60
N HIS A 10 14.18 -5.01 8.90
CA HIS A 10 14.17 -4.98 7.43
C HIS A 10 13.39 -3.78 6.88
N TYR A 11 12.29 -3.38 7.52
CA TYR A 11 11.57 -2.17 7.15
C TYR A 11 12.38 -0.89 7.41
N GLU A 12 13.14 -0.83 8.50
CA GLU A 12 14.04 0.30 8.78
C GLU A 12 15.14 0.44 7.70
N ILE A 13 15.74 -0.68 7.28
CA ILE A 13 16.72 -0.68 6.18
C ILE A 13 16.06 -0.22 4.87
N ALA A 14 14.87 -0.73 4.58
CA ALA A 14 14.13 -0.38 3.37
C ALA A 14 13.71 1.10 3.36
N LEU A 15 13.38 1.68 4.52
CA LEU A 15 13.15 3.10 4.68
C LEU A 15 14.40 3.93 4.38
N GLY A 16 15.58 3.51 4.85
CA GLY A 16 16.83 4.18 4.51
C GLY A 16 17.07 4.23 2.99
N LEU A 17 16.82 3.12 2.28
CA LEU A 17 16.92 3.08 0.82
C LEU A 17 15.88 3.98 0.13
N ALA A 18 14.65 4.02 0.65
CA ALA A 18 13.61 4.90 0.13
C ALA A 18 13.98 6.37 0.34
N ASP A 19 14.53 6.74 1.50
CA ASP A 19 14.99 8.09 1.81
C ASP A 19 16.18 8.51 0.92
N ASP A 20 17.11 7.61 0.62
CA ASP A 20 18.19 7.85 -0.34
C ASP A 20 17.62 8.19 -1.73
N LEU A 21 16.62 7.43 -2.20
CA LEU A 21 15.94 7.72 -3.48
C LEU A 21 15.22 9.08 -3.44
N LEU A 22 14.54 9.39 -2.34
CA LEU A 22 13.83 10.66 -2.15
C LEU A 22 14.79 11.86 -2.04
N SER A 23 16.04 11.64 -1.62
CA SER A 23 17.07 12.68 -1.64
C SER A 23 17.51 13.06 -3.06
N ILE A 24 17.40 12.13 -4.01
CA ILE A 24 17.69 12.34 -5.43
C ILE A 24 16.47 12.94 -6.14
N ASN A 25 15.28 12.39 -5.88
CA ASN A 25 14.01 12.87 -6.40
C ASN A 25 12.93 12.82 -5.32
N ALA A 26 12.62 13.98 -4.75
CA ALA A 26 11.69 14.10 -3.62
C ALA A 26 10.24 13.70 -3.96
N ASP A 27 9.91 13.62 -5.25
CA ASP A 27 8.58 13.32 -5.78
C ASP A 27 8.55 11.95 -6.49
N ASP A 28 9.56 11.10 -6.29
CA ASP A 28 9.53 9.72 -6.79
C ASP A 28 8.39 8.95 -6.12
N VAL A 29 7.35 8.66 -6.91
CA VAL A 29 6.09 8.09 -6.40
C VAL A 29 6.24 6.66 -5.91
N TYR A 30 7.20 5.89 -6.45
CA TYR A 30 7.47 4.53 -6.01
C TYR A 30 8.24 4.52 -4.70
N ALA A 31 9.19 5.45 -4.52
CA ALA A 31 9.88 5.64 -3.24
C ALA A 31 8.92 6.17 -2.17
N LEU A 32 8.06 7.15 -2.48
CA LEU A 32 7.05 7.69 -1.57
C LEU A 32 6.04 6.60 -1.13
N SER A 33 5.47 5.85 -2.08
CA SER A 33 4.50 4.79 -1.76
C SER A 33 5.13 3.64 -0.97
N SER A 34 6.36 3.24 -1.31
CA SER A 34 7.12 2.25 -0.55
C SER A 34 7.40 2.72 0.88
N ALA A 35 7.86 3.95 1.06
CA ALA A 35 8.08 4.54 2.38
C ALA A 35 6.79 4.57 3.21
N GLY A 36 5.65 4.93 2.60
CA GLY A 36 4.34 4.87 3.22
C GLY A 36 3.98 3.48 3.74
N ALA A 37 4.17 2.45 2.90
CA ALA A 37 3.89 1.06 3.26
C ALA A 37 4.84 0.54 4.37
N PHE A 38 6.11 0.94 4.36
CA PHE A 38 7.08 0.54 5.39
C PHE A 38 6.79 1.21 6.73
N HIS A 39 6.45 2.50 6.75
CA HIS A 39 5.99 3.18 7.96
C HIS A 39 4.72 2.52 8.53
N ALA A 40 3.76 2.13 7.69
CA ALA A 40 2.57 1.41 8.16
C ALA A 40 2.94 0.05 8.78
N ALA A 41 3.91 -0.66 8.19
CA ALA A 41 4.42 -1.91 8.74
C ALA A 41 5.06 -1.77 10.13
N LEU A 42 5.64 -0.60 10.40
CA LEU A 42 6.25 -0.24 11.68
C LEU A 42 5.26 0.38 12.68
N GLY A 43 3.97 0.49 12.32
CA GLY A 43 2.95 1.15 13.15
C GLY A 43 3.09 2.67 13.21
N GLN A 44 3.89 3.27 12.33
CA GLN A 44 4.16 4.70 12.25
C GLN A 44 3.10 5.39 11.39
N GLN A 45 1.87 5.45 11.92
CA GLN A 45 0.68 5.85 11.17
C GLN A 45 0.79 7.24 10.52
N GLN A 46 1.30 8.23 11.24
CA GLN A 46 1.38 9.60 10.73
C GLN A 46 2.28 9.69 9.49
N GLN A 47 3.47 9.11 9.58
CA GLN A 47 4.44 9.09 8.48
C GLN A 47 3.93 8.25 7.31
N ALA A 48 3.26 7.13 7.58
CA ALA A 48 2.64 6.30 6.55
C ALA A 48 1.63 7.09 5.71
N LEU A 49 0.72 7.80 6.38
CA LEU A 49 -0.30 8.62 5.73
C LEU A 49 0.31 9.80 4.98
N GLU A 50 1.30 10.48 5.54
CA GLU A 50 1.97 11.60 4.88
C GLU A 50 2.64 11.17 3.56
N ARG A 51 3.45 10.11 3.60
CA ARG A 51 4.15 9.59 2.42
C ARG A 51 3.18 9.06 1.36
N MET A 52 2.17 8.30 1.78
CA MET A 52 1.19 7.74 0.87
C MET A 52 0.30 8.81 0.22
N THR A 53 -0.09 9.83 0.98
CA THR A 53 -0.89 10.95 0.46
C THR A 53 -0.13 11.66 -0.65
N ARG A 54 1.16 11.98 -0.43
CA ARG A 54 2.01 12.58 -1.48
C ARG A 54 2.13 11.67 -2.70
N ALA A 55 2.34 10.36 -2.52
CA ALA A 55 2.40 9.43 -3.64
C ALA A 55 1.12 9.46 -4.50
N LEU A 56 -0.05 9.47 -3.85
CA LEU A 56 -1.36 9.53 -4.52
C LEU A 56 -1.64 10.90 -5.17
N GLU A 57 -1.14 11.99 -4.60
CA GLU A 57 -1.23 13.34 -5.19
C GLU A 57 -0.41 13.45 -6.48
N HIS A 58 0.80 12.86 -6.50
CA HIS A 58 1.69 12.89 -7.67
C HIS A 58 1.32 11.87 -8.75
N ALA A 59 0.77 10.72 -8.37
CA ALA A 59 0.37 9.66 -9.30
C ALA A 59 -1.07 9.13 -9.04
N PRO A 60 -2.10 9.97 -9.19
CA PRO A 60 -3.49 9.57 -8.95
C PRO A 60 -4.01 8.53 -9.96
N HIS A 61 -3.32 8.34 -11.09
CA HIS A 61 -3.74 7.39 -12.13
C HIS A 61 -2.78 6.20 -12.26
N ASP A 62 -1.87 6.00 -11.31
CA ASP A 62 -0.99 4.83 -11.31
C ASP A 62 -1.65 3.66 -10.54
N PRO A 63 -2.00 2.56 -11.23
CA PRO A 63 -2.65 1.40 -10.60
C PRO A 63 -1.78 0.73 -9.53
N GLU A 64 -0.46 0.72 -9.69
CA GLU A 64 0.46 0.11 -8.72
C GLU A 64 0.54 0.95 -7.44
N VAL A 65 0.63 2.28 -7.57
CA VAL A 65 0.62 3.19 -6.40
C VAL A 65 -0.68 3.02 -5.61
N ARG A 66 -1.82 2.88 -6.29
CA ARG A 66 -3.11 2.62 -5.61
C ARG A 66 -3.16 1.26 -4.92
N ARG A 67 -2.61 0.21 -5.53
CA ARG A 67 -2.50 -1.09 -4.85
C ARG A 67 -1.63 -1.00 -3.60
N VAL A 68 -0.48 -0.31 -3.66
CA VAL A 68 0.37 -0.08 -2.48
C VAL A 68 -0.38 0.74 -1.42
N ALA A 69 -1.18 1.72 -1.82
CA ALA A 69 -2.05 2.46 -0.92
C ALA A 69 -3.07 1.56 -0.23
N ALA A 70 -3.67 0.61 -0.94
CA ALA A 70 -4.60 -0.36 -0.36
C ALA A 70 -3.93 -1.19 0.75
N VAL A 71 -2.74 -1.75 0.48
CA VAL A 71 -1.94 -2.46 1.48
C VAL A 71 -1.63 -1.58 2.69
N THR A 72 -1.27 -0.31 2.43
CA THR A 72 -0.93 0.66 3.47
C THR A 72 -2.13 0.94 4.38
N TYR A 73 -3.29 1.26 3.81
CA TYR A 73 -4.50 1.50 4.59
C TYR A 73 -4.95 0.27 5.38
N LEU A 74 -4.82 -0.91 4.79
CA LEU A 74 -5.16 -2.16 5.48
C LEU A 74 -4.29 -2.38 6.71
N ARG A 75 -2.96 -2.20 6.59
CA ARG A 75 -2.02 -2.26 7.72
C ARG A 75 -2.29 -1.22 8.81
N LEU A 76 -2.87 -0.08 8.43
CA LEU A 76 -3.32 0.96 9.36
C LEU A 76 -4.72 0.71 9.94
N GLY A 77 -5.32 -0.47 9.70
CA GLY A 77 -6.64 -0.84 10.22
C GLY A 77 -7.79 -0.11 9.54
N SER A 78 -7.61 0.33 8.29
CA SER A 78 -8.61 1.07 7.50
C SER A 78 -9.09 0.24 6.29
N PRO A 79 -9.85 -0.85 6.51
CA PRO A 79 -10.25 -1.77 5.42
C PRO A 79 -11.13 -1.11 4.37
N ASP A 80 -12.02 -0.19 4.74
CA ASP A 80 -12.88 0.51 3.77
C ASP A 80 -12.05 1.38 2.81
N ALA A 81 -11.04 2.08 3.33
CA ALA A 81 -10.11 2.84 2.50
C ALA A 81 -9.25 1.92 1.61
N ALA A 82 -8.87 0.75 2.11
CA ALA A 82 -8.16 -0.24 1.32
C ALA A 82 -9.01 -0.74 0.13
N ILE A 83 -10.28 -1.06 0.35
CA ILE A 83 -11.22 -1.50 -0.68
C ILE A 83 -11.45 -0.39 -1.73
N ASP A 84 -11.58 0.88 -1.33
CA ASP A 84 -11.67 2.01 -2.28
C ASP A 84 -10.41 2.09 -3.16
N GLN A 85 -9.21 1.95 -2.58
CA GLN A 85 -7.98 1.96 -3.37
C GLN A 85 -7.85 0.75 -4.30
N ILE A 86 -8.29 -0.45 -3.88
CA ILE A 86 -8.35 -1.65 -4.74
C ILE A 86 -9.27 -1.41 -5.92
N GLY A 87 -10.48 -0.89 -5.69
CA GLY A 87 -11.44 -0.61 -6.75
C GLY A 87 -10.85 0.32 -7.81
N ARG A 88 -10.25 1.43 -7.36
CA ARG A 88 -9.57 2.38 -8.25
C ARG A 88 -8.35 1.79 -8.96
N ALA A 89 -7.57 0.94 -8.29
CA ALA A 89 -6.44 0.25 -8.94
C ALA A 89 -6.93 -0.64 -10.08
N ILE A 90 -8.02 -1.39 -9.86
CA ILE A 90 -8.65 -2.27 -10.86
C ILE A 90 -9.22 -1.45 -12.02
N GLU A 91 -9.91 -0.35 -11.75
CA GLU A 91 -10.41 0.57 -12.79
C GLU A 91 -9.29 1.13 -13.67
N LEU A 92 -8.10 1.33 -13.10
CA LEU A 92 -6.89 1.78 -13.79
C LEU A 92 -6.09 0.64 -14.45
N GLY A 93 -6.61 -0.60 -14.42
CA GLY A 93 -6.03 -1.74 -15.11
C GLY A 93 -5.12 -2.64 -14.25
N TYR A 94 -5.08 -2.45 -12.93
CA TYR A 94 -4.42 -3.42 -12.06
C TYR A 94 -5.13 -4.79 -12.15
N PRO A 95 -4.41 -5.91 -12.39
CA PRO A 95 -5.06 -7.20 -12.58
C PRO A 95 -5.81 -7.67 -11.33
N ARG A 96 -7.13 -7.88 -11.47
CA ARG A 96 -7.99 -8.44 -10.41
C ARG A 96 -7.45 -9.76 -9.86
N THR A 97 -6.90 -10.60 -10.74
CA THR A 97 -6.32 -11.89 -10.37
C THR A 97 -5.13 -11.74 -9.42
N LEU A 98 -4.34 -10.67 -9.53
CA LEU A 98 -3.25 -10.42 -8.60
C LEU A 98 -3.76 -9.94 -7.24
N ILE A 99 -4.84 -9.14 -7.19
CA ILE A 99 -5.49 -8.78 -5.91
C ILE A 99 -6.08 -10.02 -5.24
N ALA A 100 -6.81 -10.85 -5.99
CA ALA A 100 -7.47 -12.04 -5.46
C ALA A 100 -6.50 -13.12 -4.93
N GLN A 101 -5.25 -13.14 -5.44
CA GLN A 101 -4.22 -14.11 -5.04
C GLN A 101 -3.26 -13.56 -3.98
N ASP A 102 -3.32 -12.28 -3.67
CA ASP A 102 -2.41 -11.66 -2.69
C ASP A 102 -2.93 -11.94 -1.27
N PRO A 103 -2.17 -12.70 -0.45
CA PRO A 103 -2.60 -13.07 0.91
C PRO A 103 -2.77 -11.86 1.83
N VAL A 104 -2.21 -10.69 1.48
CA VAL A 104 -2.42 -9.47 2.27
C VAL A 104 -3.89 -9.07 2.33
N PHE A 105 -4.69 -9.42 1.31
CA PHE A 105 -6.11 -9.09 1.24
C PHE A 105 -7.02 -10.23 1.67
N GLU A 106 -6.48 -11.33 2.21
CA GLU A 106 -7.29 -12.47 2.67
C GLU A 106 -8.31 -12.04 3.74
N GLU A 107 -7.95 -11.10 4.63
CA GLU A 107 -8.89 -10.58 5.64
C GLU A 107 -10.08 -9.79 5.06
N LEU A 108 -10.00 -9.40 3.78
CA LEU A 108 -11.07 -8.71 3.08
C LEU A 108 -12.01 -9.68 2.33
N SER A 109 -11.71 -10.98 2.24
CA SER A 109 -12.49 -11.95 1.44
C SER A 109 -13.96 -12.00 1.84
N GLU A 110 -14.24 -11.84 3.14
CA GLU A 110 -15.59 -11.88 3.71
C GLU A 110 -16.36 -10.56 3.53
N ARG A 111 -15.76 -9.54 2.90
CA ARG A 111 -16.42 -8.25 2.62
C ARG A 111 -17.05 -8.32 1.23
N ASP A 112 -18.37 -8.12 1.18
CA ASP A 112 -19.14 -8.15 -0.07
C ASP A 112 -18.61 -7.15 -1.10
N GLU A 113 -18.18 -5.97 -0.64
CA GLU A 113 -17.63 -4.92 -1.51
C GLU A 113 -16.31 -5.36 -2.16
N PHE A 114 -15.44 -6.01 -1.40
CA PHE A 114 -14.16 -6.54 -1.89
C PHE A 114 -14.39 -7.68 -2.88
N SER A 115 -15.20 -8.67 -2.50
CA SER A 115 -15.56 -9.81 -3.35
C SER A 115 -16.18 -9.36 -4.67
N SER A 116 -17.04 -8.35 -4.63
CA SER A 116 -17.66 -7.75 -5.83
C SER A 116 -16.62 -7.06 -6.72
N ALA A 117 -15.68 -6.31 -6.14
CA ALA A 117 -14.64 -5.59 -6.88
C ALA A 117 -13.73 -6.55 -7.67
N ILE A 118 -13.34 -7.67 -7.08
CA ILE A 118 -12.40 -8.62 -7.71
C ILE A 118 -13.07 -9.66 -8.62
N SER A 119 -14.39 -9.87 -8.49
CA SER A 119 -15.14 -10.84 -9.30
C SER A 119 -15.84 -10.22 -10.51
N SER A 120 -15.91 -8.88 -10.58
CA SER A 120 -16.55 -8.20 -11.71
C SER A 120 -15.77 -8.41 -13.01
N PRO A 121 -16.45 -8.62 -14.16
CA PRO A 121 -15.79 -8.79 -15.45
C PRO A 121 -14.97 -7.57 -15.88
#